data_AF-A0A9E5K233-F1
#
_entry.id   AF-A0A9E5K233-F1
#
_cell.length_a   1.000
_cell.length_b   1.000
_cell.length_c   1.000
_cell.angle_alpha   90.00
_cell.angle_beta   90.00
_cell.angle_gamma   90.00
#
_symmetry.space_group_name_H-M   'P 1'
#
loop_
_entity.id
_entity.type
_entity.pdbx_description
1 polymer ?
#
loop_
_entity_poly.entity_id
_entity_poly.type
_entity_poly.pdbx_seq_one_letter_code
_entity_poly.pdbx_strand_id
1 'polypeptide(L)'
;MKVFIIVLKGANTAFLPCYGNNWTQMPNMNVIAAQSLVLDHYYCSSYDETEIRKVWLKGDFQTPNHLPNNFPHWPQTLKNNGWHTEFIGAEKDSSSLIFASHFTCKTLLKTDSSNPLAYHHAMIESNGFMNHNQNSLTWIEVPSLLPPWDAGKDFLGPVQE
;
A
#
# COMPACT_ATOMS: atom_id res chain seq x y z
N MET A 1 -9.46 14.70 -9.12
CA MET A 1 -9.67 13.69 -8.04
C MET A 1 -8.35 13.03 -7.71
N LYS A 2 -8.06 12.86 -6.43
CA LYS A 2 -6.80 12.30 -5.92
C LYS A 2 -7.11 11.06 -5.08
N VAL A 3 -6.50 9.94 -5.41
CA VAL A 3 -6.69 8.67 -4.69
C VAL A 3 -5.33 8.19 -4.21
N PHE A 4 -5.24 7.89 -2.91
CA PHE A 4 -4.06 7.28 -2.31
C PHE A 4 -4.45 5.91 -1.79
N ILE A 5 -3.70 4.89 -2.19
CA ILE A 5 -3.84 3.53 -1.68
C ILE A 5 -2.57 3.21 -0.90
N ILE A 6 -2.71 3.01 0.41
CA ILE A 6 -1.58 2.69 1.28
C ILE A 6 -1.72 1.23 1.69
N VAL A 7 -0.71 0.43 1.36
CA VAL A 7 -0.61 -0.99 1.72
C VAL A 7 0.45 -1.15 2.79
N LEU A 8 0.03 -1.60 3.97
CA LEU A 8 0.92 -1.96 5.06
C LEU A 8 1.26 -3.45 4.93
N LYS A 9 2.43 -3.80 4.41
CA LYS A 9 2.82 -5.21 4.25
C LYS A 9 3.12 -5.80 5.62
N GLY A 10 2.56 -6.97 5.92
CA GLY A 10 2.73 -7.65 7.22
C GLY A 10 1.75 -7.19 8.31
N ALA A 11 0.80 -6.30 7.99
CA ALA A 11 -0.19 -5.83 8.94
C ALA A 11 -1.25 -6.90 9.23
N ASN A 12 -1.08 -7.66 10.31
CA ASN A 12 -2.11 -8.55 10.82
C ASN A 12 -3.14 -7.73 11.63
N THR A 13 -4.43 -7.96 11.40
CA THR A 13 -5.54 -7.28 12.08
C THR A 13 -5.46 -7.39 13.61
N ALA A 14 -4.94 -8.51 14.12
CA ALA A 14 -4.73 -8.71 15.56
C ALA A 14 -3.74 -7.70 16.19
N PHE A 15 -2.87 -7.08 15.38
CA PHE A 15 -1.92 -6.07 15.86
C PHE A 15 -2.40 -4.62 15.67
N LEU A 16 -3.57 -4.39 15.07
CA LEU A 16 -4.08 -3.05 14.81
C LEU A 16 -5.05 -2.60 15.91
N PRO A 17 -4.82 -1.46 16.58
CA PRO A 17 -5.66 -1.04 17.71
C PRO A 17 -7.12 -0.73 17.33
N CYS A 18 -7.38 -0.34 16.08
CA CYS A 18 -8.74 -0.12 15.59
C CYS A 18 -9.61 -1.38 15.59
N TYR A 19 -9.01 -2.59 15.69
CA TYR A 19 -9.73 -3.86 15.85
C TYR A 19 -9.73 -4.37 17.32
N GLY A 20 -9.46 -3.49 18.29
CA GLY A 20 -9.54 -3.81 19.72
C GLY A 20 -8.23 -4.29 20.35
N ASN A 21 -7.09 -4.18 19.66
CA ASN A 21 -5.80 -4.46 20.27
C ASN A 21 -5.35 -3.31 21.18
N ASN A 22 -5.13 -3.59 22.46
CA ASN A 22 -4.67 -2.61 23.43
C ASN A 22 -3.14 -2.67 23.69
N TRP A 23 -2.41 -3.59 23.06
CA TRP A 23 -0.98 -3.77 23.26
C TRP A 23 -0.10 -2.92 22.33
N THR A 24 -0.61 -2.55 21.15
CA THR A 24 0.11 -1.68 20.21
C THR A 24 -0.40 -0.25 20.30
N GLN A 25 0.51 0.72 20.22
CA GLN A 25 0.14 2.13 20.20
C GLN A 25 0.23 2.68 18.77
N MET A 26 -0.93 2.95 18.17
CA MET A 26 -1.04 3.56 16.84
C MET A 26 -2.05 4.72 16.85
N PRO A 27 -1.77 5.82 17.57
CA PRO A 27 -2.75 6.89 17.79
C PRO A 27 -3.26 7.51 16.48
N ASN A 28 -2.37 7.72 15.50
CA ASN A 28 -2.76 8.27 14.20
C ASN A 28 -3.71 7.33 13.44
N MET A 29 -3.48 6.02 13.50
CA MET A 29 -4.37 5.02 12.91
C MET A 29 -5.75 5.05 13.56
N ASN A 30 -5.81 5.18 14.89
CA ASN A 30 -7.07 5.25 15.63
C ASN A 30 -7.88 6.50 15.27
N VAL A 31 -7.22 7.64 15.10
CA VAL A 31 -7.89 8.87 14.64
C VAL A 31 -8.46 8.69 13.24
N ILE A 32 -7.67 8.13 12.31
CA ILE A 32 -8.13 7.86 10.94
C ILE A 32 -9.31 6.88 10.97
N ALA A 33 -9.20 5.77 11.71
CA ALA A 33 -10.24 4.77 11.82
C ALA A 33 -11.54 5.36 12.40
N ALA A 34 -11.46 6.19 13.44
CA ALA A 34 -12.63 6.84 14.04
C ALA A 34 -13.35 7.82 13.10
N GLN A 35 -12.64 8.35 12.10
CA GLN A 35 -13.17 9.29 11.11
C GLN A 35 -13.52 8.62 9.77
N SER A 36 -13.30 7.32 9.64
CA SER A 36 -13.41 6.58 8.39
C SER A 36 -14.40 5.43 8.48
N LEU A 37 -14.75 4.86 7.33
CA LEU A 37 -15.39 3.55 7.28
C LEU A 37 -14.34 2.48 7.59
N VAL A 38 -14.52 1.77 8.69
CA VAL A 38 -13.69 0.62 9.07
C VAL A 38 -14.40 -0.66 8.63
N LEU A 39 -13.70 -1.50 7.87
CA LEU A 39 -14.18 -2.82 7.48
C LEU A 39 -13.51 -3.85 8.38
N ASP A 40 -14.29 -4.62 9.13
CA ASP A 40 -13.82 -5.62 10.10
C ASP A 40 -13.78 -7.04 9.50
N HIS A 41 -14.68 -7.33 8.57
CA HIS A 41 -14.79 -8.62 7.88
C HIS A 41 -14.19 -8.57 6.47
N TYR A 42 -12.90 -8.21 6.37
CA TYR A 42 -12.13 -8.31 5.13
C TYR A 42 -11.06 -9.39 5.26
N TYR A 43 -10.95 -10.22 4.22
CA TYR A 43 -10.04 -11.35 4.20
C TYR A 43 -9.19 -11.31 2.94
N CYS A 44 -7.90 -11.63 3.09
CA CYS A 44 -7.04 -11.85 1.95
C CYS A 44 -7.47 -13.15 1.23
N SER A 45 -7.50 -13.11 -0.10
CA SER A 45 -7.86 -14.26 -0.94
C SER A 45 -6.82 -15.39 -0.89
N SER A 46 -5.57 -15.07 -0.55
CA SER A 46 -4.45 -16.01 -0.49
C SER A 46 -3.41 -15.49 0.52
N TYR A 47 -2.46 -16.34 0.89
CA TYR A 47 -1.25 -15.96 1.63
C TYR A 47 -0.05 -15.69 0.71
N ASP A 48 -0.12 -16.12 -0.55
CA ASP A 48 0.91 -15.85 -1.56
C ASP A 48 0.74 -14.44 -2.12
N GLU A 49 1.78 -13.62 -1.98
CA GLU A 49 1.77 -12.24 -2.45
C GLU A 49 1.48 -12.15 -3.95
N THR A 50 2.01 -13.06 -4.76
CA THR A 50 1.82 -13.04 -6.22
C THR A 50 0.36 -13.27 -6.60
N GLU A 51 -0.33 -14.16 -5.88
CA GLU A 51 -1.74 -14.46 -6.07
C GLU A 51 -2.62 -13.31 -5.58
N ILE A 52 -2.28 -12.69 -4.44
CA ILE A 52 -2.94 -11.47 -3.96
C ILE A 52 -2.84 -10.36 -5.03
N ARG A 53 -1.68 -10.17 -5.67
CA ARG A 53 -1.51 -9.15 -6.72
C ARG A 53 -2.39 -9.39 -7.94
N LYS A 54 -2.58 -10.63 -8.35
CA LYS A 54 -3.48 -10.97 -9.47
C LYS A 54 -4.91 -10.55 -9.14
N VAL A 55 -5.38 -10.87 -7.93
CA VAL A 55 -6.69 -10.43 -7.43
C VAL A 55 -6.78 -8.91 -7.39
N TRP A 56 -5.76 -8.21 -6.88
CA TRP A 56 -5.79 -6.75 -6.83
C TRP A 56 -5.77 -6.08 -8.20
N LEU A 57 -5.09 -6.65 -9.20
CA LEU A 57 -5.00 -6.07 -10.55
C LEU A 57 -6.20 -6.36 -11.44
N LYS A 58 -6.79 -7.55 -11.32
CA LYS A 58 -7.79 -8.07 -12.24
C LYS A 58 -9.10 -8.52 -11.57
N GLY A 59 -9.11 -8.71 -10.26
CA GLY A 59 -10.20 -9.41 -9.58
C GLY A 59 -10.22 -10.91 -9.90
N ASP A 60 -9.09 -11.48 -10.35
CA ASP A 60 -8.99 -12.92 -10.69
C ASP A 60 -8.80 -13.75 -9.43
N PHE A 61 -9.90 -14.10 -8.77
CA PHE A 61 -9.90 -14.98 -7.61
C PHE A 61 -9.47 -16.39 -8.00
N GLN A 62 -8.90 -17.14 -7.04
CA GLN A 62 -8.53 -18.56 -7.18
C GLN A 62 -9.77 -19.46 -7.28
N THR A 63 -10.61 -19.21 -8.28
CA THR A 63 -11.79 -19.98 -8.59
C THR A 63 -11.47 -20.91 -9.77
N PRO A 64 -12.20 -22.03 -9.92
CA PRO A 64 -12.00 -22.94 -11.06
C PRO A 64 -12.14 -22.27 -12.43
N ASN A 65 -12.87 -21.15 -12.50
CA ASN A 65 -13.09 -20.39 -13.71
C ASN A 65 -12.22 -19.13 -13.69
N HIS A 66 -11.00 -19.25 -14.22
CA HIS A 66 -10.10 -18.11 -14.37
C HIS A 66 -10.70 -17.05 -15.32
N LEU A 67 -10.44 -15.78 -15.01
CA LEU A 67 -10.80 -14.71 -15.92
C LEU A 67 -10.05 -14.86 -17.27
N PRO A 68 -10.65 -14.42 -18.40
CA PRO A 68 -9.97 -14.47 -19.68
C PRO A 68 -8.62 -13.75 -19.63
N ASN A 69 -7.57 -14.34 -20.23
CA ASN A 69 -6.21 -13.77 -20.20
C ASN A 69 -6.14 -12.31 -20.70
N ASN A 70 -7.04 -11.94 -21.61
CA ASN A 70 -7.09 -10.62 -22.24
C ASN A 70 -7.85 -9.55 -21.43
N PHE A 71 -8.25 -9.83 -20.18
CA PHE A 71 -8.91 -8.81 -19.35
C PHE A 71 -7.92 -7.69 -19.01
N PRO A 72 -8.26 -6.41 -19.27
CA PRO A 72 -7.36 -5.30 -18.98
C PRO A 72 -7.17 -5.16 -17.47
N HIS A 73 -5.92 -4.91 -17.04
CA HIS A 73 -5.65 -4.52 -15.66
C HIS A 73 -6.27 -3.13 -15.38
N TRP A 74 -6.73 -2.90 -14.15
CA TRP A 74 -7.31 -1.59 -13.80
C TRP A 74 -6.35 -0.40 -13.99
N PRO A 75 -5.01 -0.49 -13.78
CA PRO A 75 -4.12 0.67 -14.01
C PRO A 75 -4.10 1.07 -15.48
N GLN A 76 -4.13 0.09 -16.39
CA GLN A 76 -4.21 0.34 -17.82
C GLN A 76 -5.53 1.01 -18.19
N THR A 77 -6.63 0.56 -17.57
CA THR A 77 -7.95 1.17 -17.77
C THR A 77 -7.97 2.62 -17.28
N LEU A 78 -7.38 2.91 -16.12
CA LEU A 78 -7.26 4.28 -15.61
C LEU A 78 -6.42 5.16 -16.54
N LYS A 79 -5.27 4.65 -17.00
CA LYS A 79 -4.40 5.35 -17.96
C LYS A 79 -5.13 5.70 -19.26
N ASN A 80 -5.90 4.75 -19.80
CA ASN A 80 -6.71 4.99 -21.01
C ASN A 80 -7.77 6.07 -20.81
N ASN A 81 -8.21 6.30 -19.56
CA ASN A 81 -9.13 7.36 -19.17
C ASN A 81 -8.42 8.66 -18.71
N GLY A 82 -7.13 8.82 -19.01
CA GLY A 82 -6.37 10.04 -18.73
C GLY A 82 -5.89 10.20 -17.29
N TRP A 83 -6.00 9.15 -16.46
CA TRP A 83 -5.49 9.18 -15.09
C TRP A 83 -3.97 9.00 -15.05
N HIS A 84 -3.32 9.74 -14.15
CA HIS A 84 -1.94 9.46 -13.76
C HIS A 84 -1.91 8.37 -12.68
N THR A 85 -1.04 7.38 -12.86
CA THR A 85 -0.90 6.27 -11.90
C THR A 85 0.55 6.17 -11.47
N GLU A 86 0.80 6.23 -10.17
CA GLU A 86 2.15 6.20 -9.61
C GLU A 86 2.27 5.11 -8.55
N PHE A 87 3.40 4.42 -8.51
CA PHE A 87 3.73 3.41 -7.51
C PHE A 87 4.91 3.87 -6.65
N ILE A 88 4.81 3.70 -5.34
CA ILE A 88 5.88 3.96 -4.36
C ILE A 88 6.10 2.68 -3.56
N GLY A 89 7.32 2.16 -3.54
CA GLY A 89 7.61 0.92 -2.84
C GLY A 89 9.11 0.68 -2.63
N ALA A 90 9.45 -0.47 -2.03
CA ALA A 90 10.84 -0.85 -1.80
C ALA A 90 11.48 -1.48 -3.05
N GLU A 91 12.76 -1.14 -3.32
CA GLU A 91 13.49 -1.63 -4.49
C GLU A 91 13.79 -3.15 -4.44
N LYS A 92 14.10 -3.70 -3.26
CA LYS A 92 14.52 -5.11 -3.13
C LYS A 92 13.35 -6.11 -3.24
N ASP A 93 12.13 -5.63 -3.39
CA ASP A 93 10.95 -6.49 -3.36
C ASP A 93 10.48 -6.87 -4.78
N SER A 94 10.84 -8.09 -5.20
CA SER A 94 10.62 -8.54 -6.58
C SER A 94 9.14 -8.64 -6.97
N SER A 95 8.25 -9.02 -6.05
CA SER A 95 6.80 -9.04 -6.30
C SER A 95 6.25 -7.63 -6.52
N SER A 96 6.70 -6.68 -5.71
CA SER A 96 6.37 -5.26 -5.88
C SER A 96 6.87 -4.70 -7.21
N LEU A 97 8.07 -5.08 -7.67
CA LEU A 97 8.58 -4.63 -8.96
C LEU A 97 7.73 -5.10 -10.14
N ILE A 98 7.25 -6.35 -10.11
CA ILE A 98 6.33 -6.88 -11.13
C ILE A 98 5.02 -6.10 -11.09
N PHE A 99 4.45 -5.89 -9.90
CA PHE A 99 3.21 -5.14 -9.72
C PHE A 99 3.35 -3.67 -10.16
N ALA A 100 4.45 -3.01 -9.83
CA ALA A 100 4.77 -1.65 -10.20
C ALA A 100 4.88 -1.43 -11.71
N SER A 101 5.18 -2.48 -12.49
CA SER A 101 5.29 -2.40 -13.95
C SER A 101 3.98 -2.00 -14.65
N HIS A 102 2.84 -2.15 -13.97
CA HIS A 102 1.54 -1.73 -14.49
C HIS A 102 1.24 -0.24 -14.32
N PHE A 103 2.09 0.49 -13.59
CA PHE A 103 1.91 1.92 -13.31
C PHE A 103 2.72 2.79 -14.28
N THR A 104 2.21 3.98 -14.56
CA THR A 104 2.88 5.00 -15.39
C THR A 104 4.22 5.45 -14.81
N CYS A 105 4.27 5.70 -13.51
CA CYS A 105 5.48 6.12 -12.80
C CYS A 105 5.76 5.20 -11.61
N LYS A 106 7.03 5.03 -11.26
CA LYS A 106 7.47 4.26 -10.10
C LYS A 106 8.59 4.97 -9.36
N THR A 107 8.46 5.02 -8.04
CA THR A 107 9.43 5.56 -7.10
C THR A 107 9.85 4.43 -6.18
N LEU A 108 11.09 3.98 -6.33
CA LEU A 108 11.63 2.84 -5.58
C LEU A 108 12.60 3.34 -4.53
N LEU A 109 12.29 3.06 -3.25
CA LEU A 109 13.12 3.43 -2.11
C LEU A 109 14.14 2.33 -1.81
N LYS A 110 15.40 2.72 -1.63
CA LYS A 110 16.47 1.81 -1.21
C LYS A 110 16.21 1.33 0.21
N THR A 111 16.52 0.07 0.49
CA THR A 111 16.26 -0.59 1.79
C THR A 111 16.91 0.13 2.97
N ASP A 112 18.10 0.68 2.78
CA ASP A 112 18.83 1.37 3.86
C ASP A 112 18.19 2.74 4.18
N SER A 113 17.35 3.24 3.27
CA SER A 113 16.57 4.47 3.40
C SER A 113 15.07 4.23 3.55
N SER A 114 14.61 2.97 3.60
CA SER A 114 13.17 2.63 3.59
C SER A 114 12.55 2.77 4.99
N ASN A 115 12.83 3.89 5.66
CA ASN A 115 12.15 4.28 6.86
C ASN A 115 10.80 4.95 6.50
N PRO A 116 9.82 5.01 7.43
CA PRO A 116 8.52 5.60 7.13
C PRO A 116 8.58 7.06 6.67
N LEU A 117 9.61 7.82 7.08
CA LEU A 117 9.80 9.22 6.67
C LEU A 117 10.13 9.32 5.18
N ALA A 118 10.92 8.41 4.62
CA ALA A 118 11.21 8.37 3.21
C ALA A 118 9.95 8.09 2.37
N TYR A 119 9.05 7.21 2.85
CA TYR A 119 7.76 7.00 2.21
C TYR A 119 6.87 8.24 2.27
N HIS A 120 6.88 8.97 3.39
CA HIS A 120 6.15 10.22 3.53
C HIS A 120 6.69 11.30 2.57
N HIS A 121 8.00 11.48 2.47
CA HIS A 121 8.60 12.39 1.50
C HIS A 121 8.27 11.99 0.05
N ALA A 122 8.43 10.71 -0.30
CA ALA A 122 8.08 10.22 -1.63
C ALA A 122 6.60 10.46 -1.97
N MET A 123 5.70 10.34 -1.00
CA MET A 123 4.27 10.64 -1.17
C MET A 123 4.03 12.13 -1.46
N ILE A 124 4.70 13.04 -0.74
CA ILE A 124 4.56 14.49 -0.94
C ILE A 124 5.14 14.92 -2.29
N GLU A 125 6.25 14.31 -2.72
CA GLU A 125 6.89 14.59 -4.00
C GLU A 125 6.15 13.94 -5.19
N SER A 126 5.23 13.01 -4.93
CA SER A 126 4.47 12.32 -5.96
C SER A 126 3.67 13.29 -6.84
N ASN A 127 3.54 12.96 -8.13
CA ASN A 127 2.72 13.75 -9.06
C ASN A 127 1.26 13.79 -8.61
N GLY A 128 0.83 12.73 -7.91
CA GLY A 128 -0.50 12.67 -7.33
C GLY A 128 -0.75 13.79 -6.31
N PHE A 129 0.26 14.14 -5.52
CA PHE A 129 0.18 15.22 -4.54
C PHE A 129 0.44 16.59 -5.17
N MET A 130 1.45 16.71 -6.04
CA MET A 130 1.92 17.99 -6.58
C MET A 130 1.03 18.58 -7.70
N ASN A 131 0.46 17.76 -8.58
CA ASN A 131 -0.28 18.26 -9.73
C ASN A 131 -1.79 18.23 -9.50
N HIS A 132 -2.36 19.29 -8.93
CA HIS A 132 -3.79 19.34 -8.57
C HIS A 132 -4.78 19.25 -9.75
N ASN A 133 -4.35 19.54 -10.98
CA ASN A 133 -5.23 19.63 -12.15
C ASN A 133 -5.49 18.29 -12.85
N GLN A 134 -4.77 17.23 -12.48
CA GLN A 134 -4.90 15.92 -13.11
C GLN A 134 -5.49 14.89 -12.14
N ASN A 135 -6.35 14.01 -12.64
CA ASN A 135 -6.80 12.85 -11.86
C ASN A 135 -5.64 11.90 -11.64
N SER A 136 -5.43 11.46 -10.40
CA SER A 136 -4.30 10.60 -10.08
C SER A 136 -4.61 9.56 -9.02
N LEU A 137 -3.95 8.41 -9.15
CA LEU A 137 -3.89 7.36 -8.16
C LEU A 137 -2.43 7.09 -7.79
N THR A 138 -2.09 7.24 -6.51
CA THR A 138 -0.78 6.89 -5.97
C THR A 138 -0.93 5.65 -5.09
N TRP A 139 -0.24 4.58 -5.47
CA TRP A 139 -0.17 3.33 -4.73
C TRP A 139 1.13 3.29 -3.92
N ILE A 140 1.04 3.09 -2.62
CA ILE A 140 2.15 3.20 -1.67
C ILE A 140 2.25 1.91 -0.89
N GLU A 141 3.41 1.24 -0.94
CA GLU A 141 3.66 0.01 -0.21
C GLU A 141 4.72 0.20 0.84
N VAL A 142 4.32 0.00 2.10
CA VAL A 142 5.20 0.18 3.24
C VAL A 142 5.54 -1.19 3.81
N PRO A 143 6.79 -1.67 3.70
CA PRO A 143 7.21 -2.97 4.20
C PRO A 143 7.53 -2.99 5.69
N SER A 144 7.24 -1.91 6.43
CA SER A 144 7.74 -1.68 7.80
C SER A 144 7.25 -2.67 8.87
N LEU A 145 6.24 -3.49 8.56
CA LEU A 145 5.75 -4.53 9.48
C LEU A 145 6.23 -5.93 9.11
N LEU A 146 7.07 -6.06 8.07
CA LEU A 146 7.76 -7.30 7.72
C LEU A 146 9.10 -7.40 8.48
N PRO A 147 9.56 -8.63 8.79
CA PRO A 147 10.89 -8.83 9.33
C PRO A 147 11.98 -8.53 8.29
N PRO A 148 13.19 -8.13 8.72
CA PRO A 148 13.57 -7.84 10.10
C PRO A 148 12.96 -6.50 10.57
N TRP A 149 12.33 -6.51 11.75
CA TRP A 149 11.69 -5.31 12.30
C TRP A 149 12.77 -4.33 12.78
N ASP A 150 13.08 -3.33 11.96
CA ASP A 150 13.95 -2.23 12.32
C ASP A 150 13.12 -0.95 12.43
N ALA A 151 12.44 -0.80 13.56
CA ALA A 151 11.83 0.48 13.91
C ALA A 151 12.97 1.38 14.41
N GLY A 152 13.48 2.25 13.52
CA GLY A 152 14.53 3.20 13.88
C GLY A 152 14.21 3.91 15.20
N LYS A 153 15.23 4.12 16.04
CA LYS A 153 15.11 4.59 17.43
C LYS A 153 14.31 5.89 17.60
N ASP A 154 14.17 6.66 16.53
CA ASP A 154 13.50 7.96 16.51
C ASP A 154 11.97 7.88 16.36
N PHE A 155 11.40 6.68 16.14
CA PHE A 155 9.97 6.52 15.82
C PHE A 155 9.07 6.29 17.03
N LEU A 156 9.64 5.85 18.15
CA LEU A 156 8.92 5.75 19.40
C LEU A 156 9.17 7.08 20.13
N GLY A 157 8.12 7.86 20.36
CA GLY A 157 8.19 8.98 21.30
C GLY A 157 8.72 8.50 22.66
N PRO A 158 9.06 9.42 23.60
CA PRO A 158 9.56 9.01 24.90
C PRO A 158 8.61 7.98 25.51
N VAL A 159 9.16 6.81 25.86
CA VAL A 159 8.43 5.77 26.58
C VAL A 159 7.95 6.43 27.87
N GLN A 160 6.65 6.67 27.98
CA GLN A 160 6.07 7.12 29.24
C GLN A 160 6.05 5.90 30.17
N GLU A 161 6.92 5.92 31.18
CA GLU A 161 6.90 5.01 32.34
C GLU A 161 5.67 5.26 33.22
#